data_AF-B5VVB1-F1
#
_entry.id   AF-B5VVB1-F1
#
_cell.length_a   1.000
_cell.length_b   1.000
_cell.length_c   1.000
_cell.angle_alpha   90.00
_cell.angle_beta   90.00
_cell.angle_gamma   90.00
#
_symmetry.space_group_name_H-M   'P 1'
#
loop_
_entity.id
_entity.type
_entity.pdbx_description
1 polymer ?
#
loop_
_entity_poly.entity_id
_entity_poly.type
_entity_poly.pdbx_seq_one_letter_code
_entity_poly.pdbx_strand_id
1 'polypeptide(L)'
;MVRLIETMYPKKANRVQASLVRYADDFVVISPSLDIIEPCKNAISEWLKPVGLEIKPEKTRVCHTLNPIQYEGRTEEAGFDLLGFNIRQYPVGKYKSGKTGGTASRLIGHKTHIKPSKKAVQAHTEVIKGVIKQHKTAPQSALISRLNPIIRGWENYYSGVVSSETFSKLDDIIWQMLRAWKVSRCGKANIEKLRNYLRPGTVILSNGKERHETWLFRTKDGLQLWKHNWTPIVRHTLIKPEATPYDGNWTYWSNRKGQAIGTPNRVAKLLKKQKGKCTWCGQYLTPYDLVEVDHIVPRNLGGKDEYNNLQLLHRHCHDDKTALDNVNAVSLTMEVRNVQARA
;
A
#
# COMPACT_ATOMS: atom_id res chain seq x y z
N MET A 1 -15.05 -0.17 -23.74
CA MET A 1 -15.68 -1.00 -22.67
C MET A 1 -16.46 -0.19 -21.62
N VAL A 2 -15.87 0.69 -20.79
CA VAL A 2 -16.64 1.42 -19.73
C VAL A 2 -17.82 2.20 -20.31
N ARG A 3 -17.55 3.05 -21.32
CA ARG A 3 -18.58 3.82 -22.03
C ARG A 3 -19.66 2.95 -22.68
N LEU A 4 -19.32 1.72 -23.11
CA LEU A 4 -20.28 0.81 -23.74
C LEU A 4 -21.37 0.43 -22.73
N ILE A 5 -20.96 0.01 -21.53
CA ILE A 5 -21.89 -0.38 -20.46
C ILE A 5 -22.72 0.81 -19.98
N GLU A 6 -22.09 1.99 -19.84
CA GLU A 6 -22.80 3.22 -19.47
C GLU A 6 -23.85 3.63 -20.51
N THR A 7 -23.59 3.38 -21.80
CA THR A 7 -24.52 3.68 -22.89
C THR A 7 -25.67 2.68 -22.95
N MET A 8 -25.37 1.38 -22.76
CA MET A 8 -26.39 0.32 -22.75
C MET A 8 -27.32 0.42 -21.54
N TYR A 9 -26.79 0.81 -20.38
CA TYR A 9 -27.52 0.86 -19.12
C TYR A 9 -27.37 2.22 -18.45
N PRO A 10 -28.02 3.27 -18.99
CA PRO A 10 -27.96 4.61 -18.42
C PRO A 10 -28.58 4.65 -17.03
N LYS A 11 -28.21 5.66 -16.24
CA LYS A 11 -28.76 5.85 -14.88
C LYS A 11 -30.27 6.01 -14.95
N LYS A 12 -31.01 5.19 -14.20
CA LYS A 12 -32.47 5.29 -14.06
C LYS A 12 -32.80 5.92 -12.71
N ALA A 13 -33.48 7.07 -12.70
CA ALA A 13 -33.81 7.81 -11.48
C ALA A 13 -32.59 8.05 -10.56
N ASN A 14 -31.47 8.46 -11.16
CA ASN A 14 -30.17 8.67 -10.48
C ASN A 14 -29.52 7.42 -9.87
N ARG A 15 -30.04 6.21 -10.14
CA ARG A 15 -29.44 4.94 -9.74
C ARG A 15 -28.63 4.33 -10.88
N VAL A 16 -27.41 3.93 -10.56
CA VAL A 16 -26.53 3.22 -11.49
C VAL A 16 -27.07 1.81 -11.71
N GLN A 17 -27.27 1.44 -12.96
CA GLN A 17 -27.79 0.13 -13.37
C GLN A 17 -26.67 -0.89 -13.56
N ALA A 18 -25.56 -0.47 -14.17
CA ALA A 18 -24.35 -1.28 -14.28
C ALA A 18 -23.10 -0.38 -14.17
N SER A 19 -22.07 -0.90 -13.51
CA SER A 19 -20.77 -0.24 -13.38
C SER A 19 -19.67 -1.20 -13.82
N LEU A 20 -18.77 -0.73 -14.70
CA LEU A 20 -17.56 -1.47 -15.06
C LEU A 20 -16.35 -0.86 -14.34
N VAL A 21 -15.64 -1.68 -13.58
CA VAL A 21 -14.34 -1.33 -13.00
C VAL A 21 -13.26 -2.15 -13.71
N ARG A 22 -12.27 -1.50 -14.31
CA ARG A 22 -11.18 -2.16 -15.05
C ARG A 22 -9.82 -1.74 -14.53
N TYR A 23 -8.90 -2.70 -14.42
CA TYR A 23 -7.49 -2.52 -14.16
C TYR A 23 -6.68 -3.41 -15.12
N ALA A 24 -6.00 -2.81 -16.09
CA ALA A 24 -5.33 -3.55 -17.17
C ALA A 24 -6.29 -4.54 -17.87
N ASP A 25 -5.99 -5.84 -17.83
CA ASP A 25 -6.76 -6.95 -18.37
C ASP A 25 -7.88 -7.44 -17.41
N ASP A 26 -7.72 -7.24 -16.11
CA ASP A 26 -8.73 -7.59 -15.11
C ASP A 26 -9.87 -6.56 -15.05
N PHE A 27 -11.12 -7.00 -15.08
CA PHE A 27 -12.28 -6.14 -14.91
C PHE A 27 -13.43 -6.82 -14.18
N VAL A 28 -14.31 -6.02 -13.59
CA VAL A 28 -15.53 -6.47 -12.90
C VAL A 28 -16.70 -5.61 -13.35
N VAL A 29 -17.81 -6.27 -13.70
CA VAL A 29 -19.11 -5.64 -13.93
C VAL A 29 -19.96 -5.82 -12.68
N ILE A 30 -20.48 -4.73 -12.13
CA ILE A 30 -21.34 -4.72 -10.95
C ILE A 30 -22.72 -4.22 -11.37
N SER A 31 -23.75 -5.02 -11.10
CA SER A 31 -25.15 -4.69 -11.38
C SER A 31 -26.05 -5.16 -10.21
N PRO A 32 -27.18 -4.49 -9.95
CA PRO A 32 -28.19 -4.96 -8.99
C PRO A 32 -28.92 -6.24 -9.43
N SER A 33 -29.00 -6.51 -10.74
CA SER A 33 -29.71 -7.67 -11.30
C SER A 33 -28.79 -8.58 -12.10
N LEU A 34 -28.99 -9.89 -11.95
CA LEU A 34 -28.34 -10.93 -12.75
C LEU A 34 -28.73 -10.83 -14.23
N ASP A 35 -29.98 -10.48 -14.51
CA ASP A 35 -30.54 -10.36 -15.88
C ASP A 35 -29.84 -9.27 -16.71
N ILE A 36 -29.13 -8.35 -16.05
CA ILE A 36 -28.31 -7.31 -16.70
C ILE A 36 -26.88 -7.82 -16.94
N ILE A 37 -26.36 -8.68 -16.05
CA ILE A 37 -24.98 -9.18 -16.13
C ILE A 37 -24.79 -10.08 -17.34
N GLU A 38 -25.76 -10.94 -17.66
CA GLU A 38 -25.67 -11.85 -18.81
C GLU A 38 -25.61 -11.12 -20.15
N PRO A 39 -26.52 -10.18 -20.46
CA PRO A 39 -26.37 -9.32 -21.65
C PRO A 39 -25.08 -8.51 -21.64
N CYS A 40 -24.63 -8.01 -20.49
CA CYS A 40 -23.34 -7.31 -20.39
C CYS A 40 -22.18 -8.22 -20.79
N LYS A 41 -22.17 -9.48 -20.35
CA LYS A 41 -21.15 -10.48 -20.72
C LYS A 41 -21.11 -10.69 -22.23
N ASN A 42 -22.28 -10.82 -22.87
CA ASN A 42 -22.38 -11.00 -24.32
C ASN A 42 -21.92 -9.76 -25.08
N ALA A 43 -22.38 -8.57 -24.69
CA ALA A 43 -21.99 -7.31 -25.31
C ALA A 43 -20.48 -7.03 -25.18
N ILE A 44 -19.86 -7.34 -24.04
CA ILE A 44 -18.41 -7.22 -23.86
C ILE A 44 -17.68 -8.22 -24.76
N SER A 45 -18.19 -9.45 -24.87
CA SER A 45 -17.58 -10.47 -25.73
C SER A 45 -17.60 -10.05 -27.20
N GLU A 46 -18.72 -9.51 -27.68
CA GLU A 46 -18.81 -8.95 -29.04
C GLU A 46 -17.91 -7.74 -29.26
N TRP A 47 -17.82 -6.86 -28.26
CA TRP A 47 -16.93 -5.70 -28.32
C TRP A 47 -15.44 -6.08 -28.37
N LEU A 48 -15.05 -7.22 -27.80
CA LEU A 48 -13.66 -7.71 -27.79
C LEU A 48 -13.25 -8.45 -29.07
N LYS A 49 -14.19 -9.05 -29.81
CA LYS A 49 -13.94 -9.75 -31.09
C LYS A 49 -13.12 -8.92 -32.10
N PRO A 50 -13.47 -7.65 -32.43
CA PRO A 50 -12.69 -6.87 -33.38
C PRO A 50 -11.28 -6.51 -32.87
N VAL A 51 -11.05 -6.58 -31.56
CA VAL A 51 -9.73 -6.37 -30.94
C VAL A 51 -8.89 -7.66 -30.97
N GLY A 52 -9.48 -8.80 -31.35
CA GLY A 52 -8.83 -10.11 -31.34
C GLY A 52 -8.69 -10.70 -29.94
N LEU A 53 -9.54 -10.31 -28.99
CA LEU A 53 -9.53 -10.80 -27.62
C LEU A 53 -10.80 -11.59 -27.31
N GLU A 54 -10.66 -12.64 -26.50
CA GLU A 54 -11.76 -13.47 -26.04
C GLU A 54 -11.77 -13.61 -24.52
N ILE A 55 -12.97 -13.69 -23.96
CA ILE A 55 -13.15 -13.88 -22.52
C ILE A 55 -12.96 -15.37 -22.20
N LYS A 56 -11.98 -15.69 -21.36
CA LYS A 56 -11.73 -17.07 -20.93
C LYS A 56 -12.85 -17.53 -19.96
N PRO A 57 -13.67 -18.56 -20.30
CA PRO A 57 -14.78 -19.00 -19.46
C PRO A 57 -14.31 -19.47 -18.07
N GLU A 58 -13.17 -20.18 -18.02
CA GLU A 58 -12.59 -20.69 -16.76
C GLU A 58 -12.21 -19.60 -15.75
N LYS A 59 -11.88 -18.39 -16.23
CA LYS A 59 -11.52 -17.25 -15.37
C LYS A 59 -12.74 -16.39 -15.03
N THR A 60 -13.84 -16.56 -15.75
CA THR A 60 -15.03 -15.73 -15.62
C THR A 60 -15.96 -16.35 -14.60
N ARG A 61 -16.36 -15.54 -13.61
CA ARG A 61 -17.17 -16.01 -12.50
C ARG A 61 -18.29 -15.01 -12.24
N VAL A 62 -19.52 -15.51 -12.19
CA VAL A 62 -20.69 -14.72 -11.79
C VAL A 62 -21.00 -15.08 -10.34
N CYS A 63 -21.02 -14.09 -9.46
CA CYS A 63 -21.31 -14.30 -8.05
C CYS A 63 -22.03 -13.08 -7.47
N HIS A 64 -22.85 -13.31 -6.44
CA HIS A 64 -23.42 -12.23 -5.67
C HIS A 64 -22.48 -11.85 -4.51
N THR A 65 -22.45 -10.57 -4.15
CA THR A 65 -21.59 -10.07 -3.07
C THR A 65 -22.01 -10.49 -1.65
N LEU A 66 -23.25 -10.92 -1.43
CA LEU A 66 -23.86 -11.12 -0.10
C LEU A 66 -24.31 -12.56 0.10
N ASN A 67 -25.10 -13.07 -0.85
CA ASN A 67 -25.67 -14.40 -0.80
C ASN A 67 -24.91 -15.35 -1.73
N PRO A 68 -24.77 -16.63 -1.38
CA PRO A 68 -24.40 -17.66 -2.34
C PRO A 68 -25.48 -17.75 -3.44
N ILE A 69 -25.07 -18.00 -4.67
CA ILE A 69 -26.00 -18.21 -5.80
C ILE A 69 -25.71 -19.54 -6.48
N GLN A 70 -26.73 -20.18 -7.03
CA GLN A 70 -26.53 -21.28 -7.97
C GLN A 70 -26.46 -20.67 -9.37
N TYR A 71 -25.35 -20.91 -10.07
CA TYR A 71 -25.14 -20.44 -11.43
C TYR A 71 -24.50 -21.57 -12.24
N GLU A 72 -25.07 -21.86 -13.42
CA GLU A 72 -24.58 -22.93 -14.32
C GLU A 72 -24.36 -24.28 -13.61
N GLY A 73 -25.26 -24.66 -12.69
CA GLY A 73 -25.20 -25.93 -11.94
C GLY A 73 -24.15 -25.99 -10.81
N ARG A 74 -23.51 -24.87 -10.48
CA ARG A 74 -22.53 -24.76 -9.38
C ARG A 74 -23.01 -23.79 -8.31
N THR A 75 -22.74 -24.12 -7.05
CA THR A 75 -22.97 -23.20 -5.92
C THR A 75 -21.78 -22.26 -5.81
N GLU A 76 -22.00 -20.99 -6.13
CA GLU A 76 -20.99 -19.95 -6.07
C GLU A 76 -21.04 -19.22 -4.72
N GLU A 77 -19.91 -19.22 -4.00
CA GLU A 77 -19.79 -18.50 -2.73
C GLU A 77 -19.92 -16.99 -2.91
N ALA A 78 -20.47 -16.32 -1.90
CA ALA A 78 -20.61 -14.88 -1.90
C ALA A 78 -19.26 -14.14 -1.94
N GLY A 79 -19.19 -13.07 -2.73
CA GLY A 79 -18.03 -12.21 -2.89
C GLY A 79 -17.07 -12.67 -3.99
N PHE A 80 -16.18 -11.77 -4.40
CA PHE A 80 -15.22 -12.00 -5.48
C PHE A 80 -13.84 -11.49 -5.11
N ASP A 81 -12.83 -12.01 -5.82
CA ASP A 81 -11.45 -11.55 -5.71
C ASP A 81 -11.11 -10.64 -6.90
N LEU A 82 -10.53 -9.47 -6.63
CA LEU A 82 -10.01 -8.55 -7.65
C LEU A 82 -8.69 -7.96 -7.16
N LEU A 83 -7.62 -8.01 -7.97
CA LEU A 83 -6.29 -7.46 -7.64
C LEU A 83 -5.74 -7.93 -6.28
N GLY A 84 -6.04 -9.18 -5.89
CA GLY A 84 -5.63 -9.74 -4.61
C GLY A 84 -6.47 -9.30 -3.41
N PHE A 85 -7.60 -8.63 -3.62
CA PHE A 85 -8.57 -8.26 -2.59
C PHE A 85 -9.83 -9.11 -2.71
N ASN A 86 -10.27 -9.70 -1.61
CA ASN A 86 -11.58 -10.32 -1.49
C ASN A 86 -12.60 -9.27 -1.05
N ILE A 87 -13.59 -9.03 -1.91
CA ILE A 87 -14.69 -8.10 -1.67
C ILE A 87 -15.95 -8.91 -1.40
N ARG A 88 -16.44 -8.84 -0.15
CA ARG A 88 -17.63 -9.56 0.29
C ARG A 88 -18.49 -8.72 1.22
N GLN A 89 -19.80 -8.84 1.05
CA GLN A 89 -20.79 -8.30 1.95
C GLN A 89 -21.24 -9.36 2.94
N TYR A 90 -21.46 -8.94 4.18
CA TYR A 90 -21.93 -9.78 5.26
C TYR A 90 -23.23 -9.20 5.83
N PRO A 91 -24.27 -10.02 6.06
CA PRO A 91 -25.48 -9.54 6.69
C PRO A 91 -25.17 -9.08 8.11
N VAL A 92 -25.75 -7.95 8.52
CA VAL A 92 -25.56 -7.42 9.87
C VAL A 92 -26.89 -6.99 10.48
N GLY A 93 -27.03 -7.20 11.79
CA GLY A 93 -28.21 -6.75 12.53
C GLY A 93 -28.37 -5.24 12.58
N LYS A 94 -29.56 -4.79 13.00
CA LYS A 94 -30.00 -3.39 13.07
C LYS A 94 -28.97 -2.44 13.70
N TYR A 95 -28.30 -2.87 14.77
CA TYR A 95 -27.36 -2.05 15.55
C TYR A 95 -25.97 -1.93 14.93
N LYS A 96 -25.60 -2.81 14.00
CA LYS A 96 -24.31 -2.77 13.30
C LYS A 96 -24.45 -2.25 11.87
N SER A 97 -25.66 -2.16 11.34
CA SER A 97 -25.90 -1.73 9.97
C SER A 97 -25.68 -0.23 9.78
N GLY A 98 -25.05 0.12 8.66
CA GLY A 98 -24.98 1.50 8.21
C GLY A 98 -26.36 2.00 7.74
N LYS A 99 -26.49 3.31 7.66
CA LYS A 99 -27.66 3.98 7.11
C LYS A 99 -27.32 4.59 5.75
N THR A 100 -28.25 4.54 4.81
CA THR A 100 -28.14 5.27 3.54
C THR A 100 -28.18 6.77 3.82
N GLY A 101 -27.37 7.56 3.12
CA GLY A 101 -27.38 9.03 3.24
C GLY A 101 -28.67 9.64 2.68
N GLY A 102 -29.05 10.82 3.20
CA GLY A 102 -30.20 11.62 2.75
C GLY A 102 -31.35 11.72 3.76
N THR A 103 -32.38 12.50 3.42
CA THR A 103 -33.56 12.79 4.25
C THR A 103 -34.39 11.56 4.61
N ALA A 104 -34.38 10.51 3.77
CA ALA A 104 -35.05 9.23 4.01
C ALA A 104 -34.03 8.10 4.24
N SER A 105 -33.26 8.21 5.33
CA SER A 105 -32.21 7.24 5.69
C SER A 105 -32.80 5.85 5.98
N ARG A 106 -32.43 4.85 5.18
CA ARG A 106 -32.79 3.42 5.38
C ARG A 106 -31.59 2.63 5.89
N LEU A 107 -31.84 1.52 6.57
CA LEU A 107 -30.77 0.60 6.96
C LEU A 107 -30.29 -0.19 5.74
N ILE A 108 -28.97 -0.33 5.59
CA ILE A 108 -28.34 -1.02 4.46
C ILE A 108 -28.46 -2.56 4.60
N GLY A 109 -28.58 -3.07 5.82
CA GLY A 109 -28.72 -4.50 6.14
C GLY A 109 -27.43 -5.33 6.03
N HIS A 110 -26.33 -4.78 5.50
CA HIS A 110 -25.07 -5.49 5.33
C HIS A 110 -23.84 -4.59 5.58
N LYS A 111 -22.67 -5.21 5.77
CA LYS A 111 -21.35 -4.55 5.76
C LYS A 111 -20.47 -5.14 4.69
N THR A 112 -19.83 -4.28 3.91
CA THR A 112 -18.79 -4.68 2.95
C THR A 112 -17.45 -4.77 3.68
N HIS A 113 -16.85 -5.96 3.68
CA HIS A 113 -15.48 -6.16 4.12
C HIS A 113 -14.62 -6.42 2.88
N ILE A 114 -13.60 -5.59 2.72
CA ILE A 114 -12.53 -5.81 1.74
C ILE A 114 -11.35 -6.35 2.54
N LYS A 115 -10.91 -7.57 2.23
CA LYS A 115 -9.82 -8.27 2.92
C LYS A 115 -8.75 -8.71 1.89
N PRO A 116 -7.51 -8.97 2.29
CA PRO A 116 -6.57 -9.68 1.42
C PRO A 116 -7.14 -11.04 1.02
N SER A 117 -7.07 -11.40 -0.26
CA SER A 117 -7.61 -12.68 -0.73
C SER A 117 -6.81 -13.85 -0.16
N LYS A 118 -7.47 -15.01 0.00
CA LYS A 118 -6.79 -16.23 0.50
C LYS A 118 -5.59 -16.60 -0.38
N LYS A 119 -5.73 -16.46 -1.70
CA LYS A 119 -4.65 -16.69 -2.68
C LYS A 119 -3.47 -15.76 -2.46
N ALA A 120 -3.72 -14.47 -2.23
CA ALA A 120 -2.65 -13.50 -1.99
C ALA A 120 -1.91 -13.74 -0.66
N VAL A 121 -2.65 -14.11 0.40
CA VAL A 121 -2.06 -14.48 1.71
C VAL A 121 -1.19 -15.72 1.58
N GLN A 122 -1.65 -16.73 0.84
CA GLN A 122 -0.88 -17.95 0.57
C GLN A 122 0.38 -17.65 -0.25
N ALA A 123 0.26 -16.88 -1.34
CA ALA A 123 1.39 -16.50 -2.16
C ALA A 123 2.48 -15.78 -1.35
N HIS A 124 2.09 -14.81 -0.51
CA HIS A 124 3.01 -14.10 0.39
C HIS A 124 3.68 -15.05 1.40
N THR A 125 2.90 -15.96 1.98
CA THR A 125 3.40 -16.97 2.92
C THR A 125 4.45 -17.87 2.26
N GLU A 126 4.21 -18.33 1.03
CA GLU A 126 5.15 -19.16 0.28
C GLU A 126 6.42 -18.39 -0.12
N VAL A 127 6.31 -17.11 -0.47
CA VAL A 127 7.48 -16.24 -0.70
C VAL A 127 8.37 -16.16 0.55
N ILE A 128 7.77 -15.88 1.72
CA ILE A 128 8.51 -15.79 2.99
C ILE A 128 9.15 -17.14 3.33
N LYS A 129 8.40 -18.23 3.19
CA LYS A 129 8.90 -19.59 3.41
C LYS A 129 10.07 -19.92 2.48
N GLY A 130 9.99 -19.52 1.21
CA GLY A 130 11.07 -19.65 0.23
C GLY A 130 12.34 -18.92 0.68
N VAL A 131 12.21 -17.67 1.14
CA VAL A 131 13.33 -16.88 1.67
C VAL A 131 13.96 -17.55 2.90
N ILE A 132 13.14 -17.99 3.86
CA ILE A 132 13.62 -18.69 5.06
C ILE A 132 14.34 -20.00 4.69
N LYS A 133 13.84 -20.74 3.70
CA LYS A 133 14.45 -21.99 3.21
C LYS A 133 15.81 -21.75 2.54
N GLN A 134 15.94 -20.68 1.75
CA GLN A 134 17.20 -20.28 1.13
C GLN A 134 18.24 -19.81 2.16
N HIS A 135 17.79 -19.16 3.23
CA HIS A 135 18.64 -18.59 4.27
C HIS A 135 18.80 -19.51 5.50
N LYS A 136 18.68 -20.83 5.34
CA LYS A 136 18.79 -21.80 6.45
C LYS A 136 20.08 -21.64 7.28
N THR A 137 21.22 -21.51 6.60
CA THR A 137 22.55 -21.40 7.22
C THR A 137 23.05 -19.95 7.32
N ALA A 138 22.39 -19.01 6.63
CA ALA A 138 22.74 -17.60 6.61
C ALA A 138 22.66 -16.93 8.00
N PRO A 139 23.41 -15.85 8.25
CA PRO A 139 23.31 -15.11 9.51
C PRO A 139 21.91 -14.50 9.70
N GLN A 140 21.53 -14.29 10.96
CA GLN A 140 20.24 -13.69 11.32
C GLN A 140 20.02 -12.33 10.64
N SER A 141 21.07 -11.52 10.53
CA SER A 141 21.01 -10.20 9.89
C SER A 141 20.64 -10.27 8.41
N ALA A 142 21.19 -11.23 7.66
CA ALA A 142 20.88 -11.42 6.24
C ALA A 142 19.41 -11.82 6.05
N LEU A 143 18.91 -12.74 6.89
CA LEU A 143 17.50 -13.15 6.85
C LEU A 143 16.56 -11.96 7.10
N ILE A 144 16.84 -11.15 8.12
CA ILE A 144 16.03 -9.97 8.45
C ILE A 144 16.07 -8.94 7.30
N SER A 145 17.27 -8.67 6.77
CA SER A 145 17.46 -7.70 5.70
C SER A 145 16.69 -8.08 4.43
N ARG A 146 16.56 -9.39 4.14
CA ARG A 146 15.79 -9.87 2.99
C ARG A 146 14.28 -9.87 3.22
N LEU A 147 13.83 -10.22 4.44
CA LEU A 147 12.41 -10.32 4.77
C LEU A 147 11.74 -8.95 4.95
N ASN A 148 12.41 -8.00 5.60
CA ASN A 148 11.80 -6.70 5.94
C ASN A 148 11.22 -5.95 4.73
N PRO A 149 11.90 -5.84 3.57
CA PRO A 149 11.33 -5.19 2.38
C PRO A 149 10.09 -5.89 1.83
N ILE A 150 10.07 -7.23 1.83
CA ILE A 150 8.94 -8.04 1.34
C ILE A 150 7.72 -7.82 2.24
N ILE A 151 7.93 -7.92 3.55
CA ILE A 151 6.92 -7.73 4.57
C ILE A 151 6.32 -6.31 4.48
N ARG A 152 7.18 -5.28 4.48
CA ARG A 152 6.74 -3.87 4.38
C ARG A 152 5.99 -3.57 3.08
N GLY A 153 6.47 -4.08 1.95
CA GLY A 153 5.80 -3.89 0.66
C GLY A 153 4.39 -4.45 0.66
N TRP A 154 4.23 -5.68 1.18
CA TRP A 154 2.93 -6.35 1.25
C TRP A 154 1.97 -5.65 2.23
N GLU A 155 2.46 -5.26 3.41
CA GLU A 155 1.67 -4.51 4.39
C GLU A 155 1.18 -3.18 3.85
N ASN A 156 2.05 -2.41 3.19
CA ASN A 156 1.67 -1.12 2.63
C ASN A 156 0.54 -1.28 1.61
N TYR A 157 0.61 -2.30 0.75
CA TYR A 157 -0.43 -2.60 -0.23
C TYR A 157 -1.78 -2.93 0.42
N TYR A 158 -1.78 -3.70 1.51
CA TYR A 158 -3.00 -4.14 2.20
C TYR A 158 -3.43 -3.27 3.40
N SER A 159 -2.67 -2.24 3.76
CA SER A 159 -2.97 -1.34 4.89
C SER A 159 -4.22 -0.49 4.67
N GLY A 160 -4.68 -0.35 3.42
CA GLY A 160 -5.90 0.36 3.04
C GLY A 160 -7.22 -0.32 3.44
N VAL A 161 -7.17 -1.63 3.68
CA VAL A 161 -8.36 -2.49 3.79
C VAL A 161 -8.47 -3.18 5.16
N VAL A 162 -9.46 -4.05 5.35
CA VAL A 162 -9.67 -4.75 6.62
C VAL A 162 -8.66 -5.89 6.77
N SER A 163 -7.41 -5.55 7.13
CA SER A 163 -6.29 -6.49 7.13
C SER A 163 -5.74 -6.85 8.50
N SER A 164 -6.16 -6.19 9.58
CA SER A 164 -5.59 -6.38 10.93
C SER A 164 -5.58 -7.84 11.39
N GLU A 165 -6.69 -8.56 11.20
CA GLU A 165 -6.80 -9.97 11.57
C GLU A 165 -5.87 -10.85 10.72
N THR A 166 -5.79 -10.57 9.41
CA THR A 166 -4.91 -11.27 8.48
C THR A 166 -3.44 -11.03 8.82
N PHE A 167 -3.08 -9.80 9.21
CA PHE A 167 -1.73 -9.43 9.62
C PHE A 167 -1.32 -10.20 10.88
N SER A 168 -2.17 -10.27 11.91
CA SER A 168 -1.88 -11.07 13.09
C SER A 168 -1.69 -12.56 12.75
N LYS A 169 -2.54 -13.14 11.90
CA LYS A 169 -2.39 -14.54 11.45
C LYS A 169 -1.08 -14.77 10.70
N LEU A 170 -0.67 -13.85 9.85
CA LEU A 170 0.62 -13.93 9.15
C LEU A 170 1.79 -13.86 10.12
N ASP A 171 1.73 -12.99 11.12
CA ASP A 171 2.76 -12.90 12.15
C ASP A 171 2.90 -14.22 12.93
N ASP A 172 1.79 -14.88 13.27
CA ASP A 172 1.80 -16.18 13.93
C ASP A 172 2.44 -17.27 13.04
N ILE A 173 2.08 -17.31 11.76
CA ILE A 173 2.66 -18.25 10.78
C ILE A 173 4.17 -18.02 10.65
N ILE A 174 4.59 -16.77 10.50
CA ILE A 174 6.00 -16.40 10.35
C ILE A 174 6.77 -16.72 11.62
N TRP A 175 6.18 -16.48 12.79
CA TRP A 175 6.78 -16.85 14.06
C TRP A 175 7.05 -18.36 14.14
N GLN A 176 6.09 -19.20 13.70
CA GLN A 176 6.28 -20.65 13.64
C GLN A 176 7.41 -21.04 12.67
N MET A 177 7.48 -20.40 11.50
CA MET A 177 8.55 -20.63 10.52
C MET A 177 9.94 -20.24 11.08
N LEU A 178 10.05 -19.09 11.75
CA LEU A 178 11.29 -18.63 12.36
C LEU A 178 11.72 -19.50 13.53
N ARG A 179 10.75 -19.98 14.33
CA ARG A 179 11.02 -20.96 15.39
C ARG A 179 11.58 -22.26 14.82
N ALA A 180 11.00 -22.78 13.74
CA ALA A 180 11.50 -23.97 13.04
C ALA A 180 12.91 -23.74 12.46
N TRP A 181 13.14 -22.59 11.82
CA TRP A 181 14.46 -22.18 11.32
C TRP A 181 15.51 -22.10 12.42
N LYS A 182 15.17 -21.60 13.62
CA LYS A 182 16.09 -21.61 14.75
C LYS A 182 16.37 -23.03 15.22
N VAL A 183 15.32 -23.84 15.41
CA VAL A 183 15.46 -25.20 15.94
C VAL A 183 16.38 -26.04 15.06
N SER A 184 16.28 -25.91 13.73
CA SER A 184 17.17 -26.61 12.80
C SER A 184 18.65 -26.24 12.97
N ARG A 185 18.98 -25.02 13.39
CA ARG A 185 20.36 -24.58 13.64
C ARG A 185 20.89 -24.98 15.00
N CYS A 186 20.03 -25.00 16.02
CA CYS A 186 20.43 -25.23 17.40
C CYS A 186 20.35 -26.72 17.82
N GLY A 187 19.81 -27.59 16.96
CA GLY A 187 19.64 -29.03 17.18
C GLY A 187 18.60 -29.42 18.25
N LYS A 188 18.27 -28.51 19.18
CA LYS A 188 17.27 -28.71 20.25
C LYS A 188 16.42 -27.46 20.47
N ALA A 189 15.14 -27.68 20.78
CA ALA A 189 14.19 -26.64 21.17
C ALA A 189 14.41 -26.20 22.63
N ASN A 190 15.55 -25.57 22.92
CA ASN A 190 15.81 -24.93 24.23
C ASN A 190 15.41 -23.44 24.18
N ILE A 191 14.65 -23.00 25.19
CA ILE A 191 14.19 -21.62 25.43
C ILE A 191 15.38 -20.66 25.59
N GLU A 192 16.43 -21.06 26.29
CA GLU A 192 17.62 -20.23 26.49
C GLU A 192 18.33 -19.95 25.15
N LYS A 193 18.45 -20.97 24.30
CA LYS A 193 18.96 -20.81 22.93
C LYS A 193 18.02 -19.97 22.06
N LEU A 194 16.71 -19.91 22.34
CA LEU A 194 15.76 -19.02 21.63
C LEU A 194 15.99 -17.56 22.01
N ARG A 195 16.29 -17.26 23.27
CA ARG A 195 16.59 -15.89 23.75
C ARG A 195 17.78 -15.24 23.04
N ASN A 196 18.70 -16.04 22.48
CA ASN A 196 19.82 -15.51 21.69
C ASN A 196 19.40 -14.82 20.40
N TYR A 197 18.29 -15.25 19.80
CA TYR A 197 17.73 -14.74 18.54
C TYR A 197 16.47 -13.89 18.74
N LEU A 198 15.70 -14.21 19.80
CA LEU A 198 14.49 -13.53 20.20
C LEU A 198 14.74 -12.73 21.47
N ARG A 199 14.84 -11.41 21.34
CA ARG A 199 15.19 -10.51 22.43
C ARG A 199 13.98 -9.63 22.77
N PRO A 200 13.79 -9.25 24.04
CA PRO A 200 12.84 -8.21 24.37
C PRO A 200 13.32 -6.87 23.80
N GLY A 201 12.40 -5.99 23.44
CA GLY A 201 12.74 -4.64 23.03
C GLY A 201 11.52 -3.76 22.83
N THR A 202 11.79 -2.46 22.79
CA THR A 202 10.79 -1.44 22.44
C THR A 202 10.91 -1.11 20.97
N VAL A 203 9.79 -1.12 20.26
CA VAL A 203 9.71 -0.72 18.86
C VAL A 203 8.87 0.54 18.75
N ILE A 204 9.36 1.52 18.01
CA ILE A 204 8.60 2.71 17.65
C ILE A 204 7.86 2.41 16.35
N LEU A 205 6.53 2.40 16.42
CA LEU A 205 5.65 2.18 15.28
C LEU A 205 5.64 3.41 14.36
N SER A 206 5.14 3.26 13.13
CA SER A 206 5.03 4.36 12.16
C SER A 206 4.13 5.51 12.63
N ASN A 207 3.22 5.25 13.57
CA ASN A 207 2.38 6.24 14.23
C ASN A 207 3.05 6.91 15.46
N GLY A 208 4.33 6.63 15.72
CA GLY A 208 5.08 7.16 16.85
C GLY A 208 4.80 6.49 18.19
N LYS A 209 3.92 5.50 18.26
CA LYS A 209 3.65 4.77 19.50
C LYS A 209 4.76 3.77 19.78
N GLU A 210 5.16 3.70 21.04
CA GLU A 210 6.07 2.68 21.53
C GLU A 210 5.31 1.39 21.84
N ARG A 211 5.93 0.27 21.48
CA ARG A 211 5.40 -1.06 21.76
C ARG A 211 6.50 -1.92 22.33
N HIS A 212 6.28 -2.43 23.55
CA HIS A 212 7.17 -3.39 24.18
C HIS A 212 6.80 -4.80 23.73
N GLU A 213 7.77 -5.53 23.22
CA GLU A 213 7.59 -6.90 22.73
C GLU A 213 8.64 -7.79 23.36
N THR A 214 8.21 -8.88 24.00
CA THR A 214 9.09 -9.81 24.71
C THR A 214 9.87 -10.72 23.76
N TRP A 215 9.31 -10.99 22.58
CA TRP A 215 9.86 -11.94 21.61
C TRP A 215 10.05 -11.27 20.24
N LEU A 216 11.09 -10.44 20.11
CA LEU A 216 11.48 -9.83 18.84
C LEU A 216 12.62 -10.59 18.18
N PHE A 217 12.44 -10.99 16.92
CA PHE A 217 13.53 -11.56 16.13
C PHE A 217 14.52 -10.46 15.77
N ARG A 218 15.57 -10.32 16.60
CA ARG A 218 16.47 -9.16 16.60
C ARG A 218 17.93 -9.58 16.83
N THR A 219 18.85 -8.99 16.07
CA THR A 219 20.30 -9.15 16.25
C THR A 219 20.82 -8.32 17.41
N LYS A 220 22.04 -8.62 17.88
CA LYS A 220 22.71 -7.82 18.91
C LYS A 220 22.91 -6.37 18.46
N ASP A 221 23.16 -6.16 17.18
CA ASP A 221 23.41 -4.86 16.56
C ASP A 221 22.14 -4.00 16.36
N GLY A 222 20.98 -4.50 16.78
CA GLY A 222 19.73 -3.75 16.74
C GLY A 222 18.84 -4.02 15.53
N LEU A 223 19.30 -4.78 14.55
CA LEU A 223 18.49 -5.13 13.38
C LEU A 223 17.38 -6.09 13.77
N GLN A 224 16.13 -5.72 13.50
CA GLN A 224 14.95 -6.49 13.89
C GLN A 224 14.01 -6.76 12.73
N LEU A 225 13.32 -7.90 12.81
CA LEU A 225 12.26 -8.23 11.88
C LEU A 225 11.01 -7.41 12.16
N TRP A 226 10.43 -6.88 11.09
CA TRP A 226 9.17 -6.16 11.12
C TRP A 226 7.98 -7.13 11.21
N LYS A 227 6.95 -6.79 12.00
CA LYS A 227 5.69 -7.55 12.11
C LYS A 227 4.58 -6.88 11.30
N HIS A 228 3.71 -7.69 10.70
CA HIS A 228 2.54 -7.26 9.93
C HIS A 228 1.59 -6.40 10.74
N ASN A 229 1.35 -6.79 11.99
CA ASN A 229 0.41 -6.08 12.86
C ASN A 229 0.93 -4.72 13.38
N TRP A 230 2.17 -4.34 13.04
CA TRP A 230 2.72 -3.02 13.37
C TRP A 230 2.31 -1.93 12.40
N THR A 231 1.91 -2.32 11.18
CA THR A 231 1.42 -1.36 10.19
C THR A 231 -0.01 -0.95 10.52
N PRO A 232 -0.26 0.34 10.80
CA PRO A 232 -1.60 0.82 11.09
C PRO A 232 -2.48 0.71 9.84
N ILE A 233 -3.73 0.34 10.04
CA ILE A 233 -4.73 0.35 8.97
C ILE A 233 -5.16 1.80 8.74
N VAL A 234 -4.88 2.33 7.55
CA VAL A 234 -5.22 3.69 7.15
C VAL A 234 -6.25 3.60 6.03
N ARG A 235 -7.46 4.11 6.26
CA ARG A 235 -8.51 4.07 5.25
C ARG A 235 -8.13 4.94 4.06
N HIS A 236 -8.28 4.39 2.86
CA HIS A 236 -8.11 5.17 1.64
C HIS A 236 -9.16 6.28 1.58
N THR A 237 -8.71 7.51 1.44
CA THR A 237 -9.60 8.67 1.21
C THR A 237 -10.05 8.61 -0.25
N LEU A 238 -11.35 8.63 -0.54
CA LEU A 238 -11.82 8.57 -1.94
C LEU A 238 -11.34 9.78 -2.77
N ILE A 239 -11.13 9.58 -4.07
CA ILE A 239 -10.92 10.70 -5.01
C ILE A 239 -12.27 11.38 -5.21
N LYS A 240 -12.29 12.71 -5.30
CA LYS A 240 -13.52 13.43 -5.66
C LYS A 240 -13.93 12.98 -7.08
N PRO A 241 -15.21 12.69 -7.35
CA PRO A 241 -15.65 12.20 -8.66
C PRO A 241 -15.21 13.08 -9.84
N GLU A 242 -15.19 14.40 -9.64
CA GLU A 242 -14.80 15.42 -10.60
C GLU A 242 -13.29 15.68 -10.68
N ALA A 243 -12.51 15.17 -9.72
CA ALA A 243 -11.07 15.43 -9.69
C ALA A 243 -10.31 14.46 -10.59
N THR A 244 -9.46 15.02 -11.46
CA THR A 244 -8.55 14.24 -12.32
C THR A 244 -7.13 14.76 -12.14
N PRO A 245 -6.07 13.94 -12.26
CA PRO A 245 -4.70 14.45 -12.16
C PRO A 245 -4.35 15.57 -13.18
N TYR A 246 -5.21 15.74 -14.18
CA TYR A 246 -5.09 16.72 -15.26
C TYR A 246 -6.08 17.89 -15.12
N ASP A 247 -6.81 18.01 -14.02
CA ASP A 247 -7.81 19.06 -13.77
C ASP A 247 -7.20 20.41 -13.35
N GLY A 248 -5.87 20.49 -13.19
CA GLY A 248 -5.17 21.69 -12.74
C GLY A 248 -5.32 21.98 -11.24
N ASN A 249 -5.99 21.12 -10.46
CA ASN A 249 -6.18 21.28 -9.02
C ASN A 249 -4.96 20.79 -8.24
N TRP A 250 -3.82 21.46 -8.44
CA TRP A 250 -2.54 21.06 -7.86
C TRP A 250 -2.55 21.05 -6.33
N THR A 251 -3.32 21.94 -5.70
CA THR A 251 -3.46 21.98 -4.24
C THR A 251 -4.14 20.73 -3.69
N TYR A 252 -5.19 20.24 -4.35
CA TYR A 252 -5.83 18.98 -4.00
C TYR A 252 -4.86 17.81 -4.14
N TRP A 253 -4.17 17.71 -5.28
CA TRP A 253 -3.28 16.59 -5.57
C TRP A 253 -2.02 16.58 -4.69
N SER A 254 -1.45 17.74 -4.36
CA SER A 254 -0.31 17.81 -3.43
C SER A 254 -0.72 17.50 -1.99
N ASN A 255 -1.89 17.95 -1.52
CA ASN A 255 -2.40 17.58 -0.20
C ASN A 255 -2.66 16.07 -0.13
N ARG A 256 -3.27 15.52 -1.18
CA ARG A 256 -3.54 14.09 -1.31
C ARG A 256 -2.25 13.27 -1.33
N LYS A 257 -1.19 13.74 -2.00
CA LYS A 257 0.15 13.13 -1.96
C LYS A 257 0.67 13.06 -0.53
N GLY A 258 0.50 14.12 0.27
CA GLY A 258 0.88 14.12 1.69
C GLY A 258 0.08 13.14 2.55
N GLN A 259 -1.17 12.88 2.19
CA GLN A 259 -2.07 11.94 2.89
C GLN A 259 -2.00 10.50 2.36
N ALA A 260 -1.24 10.25 1.30
CA ALA A 260 -1.16 8.93 0.68
C ALA A 260 -0.49 7.92 1.62
N ILE A 261 -1.01 6.69 1.60
CA ILE A 261 -0.47 5.57 2.36
C ILE A 261 1.00 5.36 1.98
N GLY A 262 1.87 5.23 2.99
CA GLY A 262 3.30 5.05 2.79
C GLY A 262 4.10 6.34 2.61
N THR A 263 3.46 7.51 2.53
CA THR A 263 4.16 8.80 2.52
C THR A 263 4.84 9.03 3.88
N PRO A 264 6.17 9.21 3.93
CA PRO A 264 6.85 9.44 5.21
C PRO A 264 6.32 10.71 5.88
N ASN A 265 6.16 10.69 7.21
CA ASN A 265 5.72 11.87 7.98
C ASN A 265 6.56 13.12 7.71
N ARG A 266 7.87 12.93 7.49
CA ARG A 266 8.81 14.01 7.12
C ARG A 266 8.40 14.66 5.79
N VAL A 267 8.11 13.85 4.77
CA VAL A 267 7.66 14.30 3.44
C VAL A 267 6.28 14.97 3.53
N ALA A 268 5.32 14.38 4.25
CA ALA A 268 3.99 14.95 4.43
C ALA A 268 4.03 16.34 5.10
N LYS A 269 4.88 16.51 6.13
CA LYS A 269 5.11 17.81 6.78
C LYS A 269 5.73 18.83 5.83
N LEU A 270 6.72 18.44 5.03
CA LEU A 270 7.36 19.33 4.06
C LEU A 270 6.41 19.73 2.93
N LEU A 271 5.61 18.80 2.41
CA LEU A 271 4.54 19.10 1.44
C LEU A 271 3.58 20.17 1.98
N LYS A 272 3.19 20.06 3.25
CA LYS A 272 2.34 21.06 3.90
C LYS A 272 3.06 22.41 4.06
N LYS A 273 4.31 22.41 4.56
CA LYS A 273 5.13 23.62 4.75
C LYS A 273 5.35 24.38 3.43
N GLN A 274 5.63 23.65 2.35
CA GLN A 274 5.93 24.19 1.03
C GLN A 274 4.69 24.40 0.14
N LYS A 275 3.48 24.20 0.69
CA LYS A 275 2.20 24.30 -0.04
C LYS A 275 2.19 23.46 -1.32
N GLY A 276 2.82 22.29 -1.28
CA GLY A 276 2.91 21.36 -2.40
C GLY A 276 3.88 21.75 -3.51
N LYS A 277 4.74 22.75 -3.32
CA LYS A 277 5.69 23.21 -4.34
C LYS A 277 7.12 22.77 -4.05
N CYS A 278 7.87 22.49 -5.11
CA CYS A 278 9.32 22.36 -5.06
C CYS A 278 9.94 23.73 -4.73
N THR A 279 10.85 23.79 -3.77
CA THR A 279 11.52 25.04 -3.38
C THR A 279 12.60 25.48 -4.37
N TRP A 280 13.05 24.58 -5.24
CA TRP A 280 14.03 24.87 -6.29
C TRP A 280 13.38 25.43 -7.56
N CYS A 281 12.52 24.66 -8.23
CA CYS A 281 11.91 25.09 -9.49
C CYS A 281 10.57 25.85 -9.32
N GLY A 282 10.01 25.91 -8.11
CA GLY A 282 8.74 26.59 -7.82
C GLY A 282 7.48 25.86 -8.34
N GLN A 283 7.63 24.75 -9.08
CA GLN A 283 6.52 23.97 -9.63
C GLN A 283 5.86 23.10 -8.56
N TYR A 284 4.60 22.70 -8.82
CA TYR A 284 3.89 21.78 -7.94
C TYR A 284 4.44 20.36 -8.01
N LEU A 285 4.49 19.71 -6.86
CA LEU A 285 4.82 18.29 -6.71
C LEU A 285 3.55 17.48 -6.99
N THR A 286 3.51 16.87 -8.16
CA THR A 286 2.43 16.03 -8.65
C THR A 286 2.49 14.63 -8.02
N PRO A 287 1.40 13.84 -8.07
CA PRO A 287 1.41 12.46 -7.59
C PRO A 287 2.44 11.55 -8.27
N TYR A 288 2.83 11.86 -9.50
CA TYR A 288 3.76 11.06 -10.31
C TYR A 288 5.23 11.44 -10.08
N ASP A 289 5.48 12.60 -9.47
CA ASP A 289 6.85 13.07 -9.24
C ASP A 289 7.58 12.24 -8.19
N LEU A 290 8.79 11.82 -8.51
CA LEU A 290 9.75 11.37 -7.51
C LEU A 290 10.25 12.57 -6.72
N VAL A 291 10.08 12.53 -5.40
CA VAL A 291 10.44 13.63 -4.49
C VAL A 291 11.46 13.17 -3.47
N GLU A 292 12.42 14.03 -3.20
CA GLU A 292 13.52 13.76 -2.28
C GLU A 292 13.63 14.88 -1.25
N VAL A 293 14.00 14.50 -0.02
CA VAL A 293 14.23 15.45 1.07
C VAL A 293 15.69 15.87 1.02
N ASP A 294 15.88 17.18 0.88
CA ASP A 294 17.18 17.84 0.78
C ASP A 294 17.39 18.80 1.96
N HIS A 295 18.65 19.16 2.21
CA HIS A 295 19.03 20.19 3.17
C HIS A 295 19.31 21.52 2.45
N ILE A 296 18.64 22.60 2.87
CA ILE A 296 18.82 23.96 2.33
C ILE A 296 20.30 24.36 2.42
N VAL A 297 20.87 24.24 3.62
CA VAL A 297 22.32 24.25 3.84
C VAL A 297 22.77 22.79 3.90
N PRO A 298 23.63 22.34 2.97
CA PRO A 298 24.20 20.99 2.97
C PRO A 298 24.88 20.62 4.30
N ARG A 299 24.82 19.35 4.67
CA ARG A 299 25.43 18.87 5.94
C ARG A 299 26.95 19.03 5.98
N ASN A 300 27.62 18.87 4.84
CA ASN A 300 29.07 19.11 4.71
C ASN A 300 29.45 20.59 4.93
N LEU A 301 28.52 21.53 4.72
CA LEU A 301 28.67 22.96 5.00
C LEU A 301 28.10 23.36 6.37
N GLY A 302 27.90 22.41 7.29
CA GLY A 302 27.43 22.67 8.65
C GLY A 302 25.91 22.71 8.82
N GLY A 303 25.14 22.37 7.79
CA GLY A 303 23.69 22.31 7.86
C GLY A 303 23.17 21.23 8.81
N LYS A 304 22.22 21.59 9.69
CA LYS A 304 21.61 20.67 10.67
C LYS A 304 20.44 19.87 10.07
N ASP A 305 20.16 18.68 10.61
CA ASP A 305 18.98 17.85 10.24
C ASP A 305 17.70 18.31 10.96
N GLU A 306 17.33 19.58 10.79
CA GLU A 306 16.16 20.17 11.45
C GLU A 306 15.13 20.63 10.41
N TYR A 307 13.84 20.58 10.72
CA TYR A 307 12.76 20.94 9.78
C TYR A 307 12.88 22.35 9.18
N ASN A 308 13.59 23.27 9.83
CA ASN A 308 13.87 24.59 9.30
C ASN A 308 14.87 24.56 8.13
N ASN A 309 15.84 23.64 8.17
CA ASN A 309 16.85 23.41 7.15
C ASN A 309 16.46 22.31 6.14
N LEU A 310 15.32 21.65 6.31
CA LEU A 310 14.83 20.64 5.37
C LEU A 310 13.91 21.26 4.32
N GLN A 311 14.07 20.79 3.08
CA GLN A 311 13.22 21.09 1.95
C GLN A 311 12.92 19.84 1.12
N LEU A 312 11.85 19.87 0.34
CA LEU A 312 11.40 18.78 -0.52
C LEU A 312 11.50 19.23 -1.98
N LEU A 313 12.25 18.47 -2.76
CA LEU A 313 12.57 18.77 -4.15
C LEU A 313 12.06 17.65 -5.06
N HIS A 314 11.87 17.96 -6.35
CA HIS A 314 11.87 16.92 -7.37
C HIS A 314 13.24 16.23 -7.40
N ARG A 315 13.28 14.95 -7.77
CA ARG A 315 14.55 14.20 -7.86
C ARG A 315 15.59 14.93 -8.73
N HIS A 316 15.21 15.36 -9.94
CA HIS A 316 16.13 16.10 -10.82
C HIS A 316 16.56 17.46 -10.21
N CYS A 317 15.66 18.17 -9.54
CA CYS A 317 16.01 19.42 -8.86
C CYS A 317 17.00 19.20 -7.71
N HIS A 318 16.91 18.06 -7.01
CA HIS A 318 17.85 17.69 -5.97
C HIS A 318 19.23 17.38 -6.56
N ASP A 319 19.29 16.67 -7.69
CA ASP A 319 20.53 16.41 -8.42
C ASP A 319 21.19 17.74 -8.87
N ASP A 320 20.42 18.65 -9.47
CA ASP A 320 20.90 19.97 -9.92
C ASP A 320 21.43 20.82 -8.75
N LYS A 321 20.67 20.88 -7.65
CA LYS A 321 21.09 21.62 -6.45
C LYS A 321 22.36 21.02 -5.86
N THR A 322 22.44 19.70 -5.74
CA THR A 322 23.61 19.01 -5.19
C THR A 322 24.86 19.30 -6.03
N ALA A 323 24.72 19.32 -7.36
CA ALA A 323 25.80 19.70 -8.25
C ALA A 323 26.28 21.14 -7.99
N LEU A 324 25.35 22.10 -7.84
CA LEU A 324 25.69 23.49 -7.53
C LEU A 324 26.35 23.64 -6.15
N ASP A 325 25.84 22.95 -5.13
CA ASP A 325 26.39 22.96 -3.77
C ASP A 325 27.83 22.45 -3.74
N ASN A 326 28.13 21.40 -4.52
CA ASN A 326 29.48 20.88 -4.64
C ASN A 326 30.44 21.88 -5.32
N VAL A 327 29.98 22.59 -6.36
CA VAL A 327 30.79 23.64 -7.02
C VAL A 327 31.08 24.79 -6.05
N ASN A 328 30.09 25.22 -5.27
CA ASN A 328 30.25 26.27 -4.27
C ASN A 328 31.21 25.86 -3.15
N ALA A 329 31.13 24.60 -2.69
CA ALA A 329 32.04 24.07 -1.68
C ALA A 329 33.50 24.05 -2.17
N VAL A 330 33.75 23.64 -3.42
CA VAL A 330 35.10 23.69 -4.02
C VAL A 330 35.62 25.12 -4.09
N SER A 331 34.79 26.06 -4.52
CA SER A 331 35.16 27.48 -4.63
C SER A 331 35.56 28.08 -3.27
N LEU A 332 34.76 27.81 -2.23
CA LEU A 332 35.06 28.23 -0.85
C LEU A 332 36.39 27.65 -0.34
N THR A 333 36.68 26.37 -0.62
CA THR A 333 37.95 25.77 -0.21
C THR A 333 39.17 26.36 -0.94
N MET A 334 38.99 26.77 -2.21
CA MET A 334 40.05 27.44 -2.97
C MET A 334 40.33 28.86 -2.45
N GLU A 335 39.29 29.62 -2.08
CA GLU A 335 39.44 30.94 -1.48
C GLU A 335 40.15 30.89 -0.13
N VAL A 336 39.76 29.98 0.76
CA VAL A 336 40.43 29.81 2.07
C VAL A 336 41.91 29.44 1.90
N ARG A 337 42.24 28.58 0.94
CA ARG A 337 43.64 28.24 0.62
C ARG A 337 44.41 29.44 0.07
N ASN A 338 43.80 30.25 -0.78
CA ASN A 338 44.46 31.43 -1.34
C ASN A 338 44.69 32.53 -0.30
N VAL A 339 43.80 32.66 0.69
CA VAL A 339 44.01 33.59 1.83
C VAL A 339 45.13 33.09 2.74
N GLN A 340 45.20 31.78 3.01
CA GLN A 340 46.28 31.18 3.80
C GLN A 340 47.64 31.18 3.09
N ALA A 341 47.68 31.16 1.76
CA ALA A 341 48.91 31.26 0.98
C ALA A 341 49.43 32.71 0.82
N ARG A 342 48.63 33.71 1.19
CA ARG A 342 48.96 35.14 1.14
C ARG A 342 49.27 35.76 2.51
N ALA A 343 49.10 34.99 3.59
CA ALA A 343 49.54 35.31 4.94
C ALA A 343 50.83 34.54 5.23
#